data_AF-A0A915KZ98-F1
#
_entry.id   AF-A0A915KZ98-F1
#
_cell.length_a   1.000
_cell.length_b   1.000
_cell.length_c   1.000
_cell.angle_alpha   90.00
_cell.angle_beta   90.00
_cell.angle_gamma   90.00
#
_symmetry.space_group_name_H-M   'P 1'
#
loop_
_entity.id
_entity.type
_entity.pdbx_description
1 polymer ?
#
loop_
_entity_poly.entity_id
_entity_poly.type
_entity_poly.pdbx_seq_one_letter_code
_entity_poly.pdbx_strand_id
1 'polypeptide(L)'
;MDGSYAPSRKTSIVISAPMDDNQGPFHRYRTQLPATMPDNSNVSTWSVLKTCIGKDLNKISFPIEMYEPLSLLQVLCEELQYAWLLDKAAETSDSCMRM
;
A
#
# COMPACT_ATOMS: atom_id res chain seq x y z
N MET A 1 -21.20 -24.61 5.25
CA MET A 1 -20.78 -24.81 3.86
C MET A 1 -21.51 -23.72 3.08
N ASP A 2 -20.95 -22.56 2.78
CA ASP A 2 -19.62 -22.34 2.22
C ASP A 2 -19.00 -21.03 2.74
N GLY A 3 -17.76 -21.13 3.20
CA GLY A 3 -16.88 -19.98 3.31
C GLY A 3 -16.16 -19.81 1.99
N SER A 4 -16.10 -18.58 1.49
CA SER A 4 -15.08 -18.09 0.55
C SER A 4 -15.39 -16.64 0.18
N TYR A 5 -15.02 -15.69 1.02
CA TYR A 5 -14.76 -14.32 0.55
C TYR A 5 -13.67 -13.69 1.42
N ALA A 6 -12.46 -14.24 1.30
CA ALA A 6 -11.26 -13.48 1.61
C ALA A 6 -10.86 -12.77 0.31
N PRO A 7 -10.94 -11.43 0.21
CA PRO A 7 -10.31 -10.74 -0.89
C PRO A 7 -8.81 -10.86 -0.66
N SER A 8 -8.20 -11.89 -1.23
CA SER A 8 -6.76 -12.00 -1.34
C SER A 8 -6.31 -10.79 -2.16
N ARG A 9 -5.82 -9.75 -1.47
CA ARG A 9 -5.23 -8.56 -2.09
C ARG A 9 -4.01 -9.02 -2.87
N LYS A 10 -4.23 -9.40 -4.13
CA LYS A 10 -3.16 -9.48 -5.12
C LYS A 10 -2.67 -8.06 -5.33
N THR A 11 -1.67 -7.62 -4.57
CA THR A 11 -0.95 -6.36 -4.77
C THR A 11 -0.07 -6.47 -6.01
N SER A 12 -0.70 -6.71 -7.16
CA SER A 12 -0.10 -6.45 -8.46
C SER A 12 -0.22 -4.95 -8.67
N ILE A 13 0.81 -4.20 -8.28
CA ILE A 13 0.93 -2.79 -8.65
C ILE A 13 1.19 -2.76 -10.16
N VAL A 14 0.12 -2.66 -10.94
CA VAL A 14 0.21 -2.32 -12.37
C VAL A 14 0.48 -0.83 -12.44
N ILE A 15 1.75 -0.44 -12.46
CA ILE A 15 2.17 0.92 -12.79
C ILE A 15 1.91 1.10 -14.29
N SER A 16 0.67 1.43 -14.64
CA SER A 16 0.28 1.80 -16.00
C SER A 16 0.43 3.32 -16.13
N ALA A 17 1.67 3.80 -16.19
CA ALA A 17 1.96 5.14 -16.69
C ALA A 17 2.12 5.06 -18.22
N PRO A 18 1.63 6.05 -19.00
CA PRO A 18 1.83 6.07 -20.44
C PRO A 18 3.33 6.07 -20.74
N MET A 19 3.78 5.06 -21.49
CA MET A 19 5.18 4.91 -21.89
C MET A 19 5.49 5.98 -22.95
N ASP A 20 6.29 6.97 -22.58
CA ASP A 20 6.96 7.85 -23.54
C ASP A 20 8.27 7.17 -23.96
N ASP A 21 8.38 6.87 -25.27
CA ASP A 21 9.26 5.85 -25.86
C ASP A 21 10.73 6.31 -26.01
N ASN A 22 11.23 7.19 -25.14
CA ASN A 22 12.55 7.80 -25.34
C ASN A 22 13.25 8.23 -24.05
N GLN A 23 13.67 7.29 -23.19
CA GLN A 23 14.68 7.55 -22.15
C GLN A 23 15.27 6.27 -21.52
N GLY A 24 16.54 5.99 -21.84
CA GLY A 24 17.46 5.18 -21.04
C GLY A 24 17.12 3.69 -20.86
N PRO A 25 17.97 2.91 -20.14
CA PRO A 25 17.66 1.52 -19.84
C PRO A 25 16.46 1.48 -18.90
N PHE A 26 15.31 1.12 -19.46
CA PHE A 26 14.04 0.93 -18.76
C PHE A 26 14.26 0.07 -17.51
N HIS A 27 14.23 0.71 -16.34
CA HIS A 27 14.29 -0.01 -15.08
C HIS A 27 12.96 -0.75 -14.90
N ARG A 28 12.99 -2.07 -15.10
CA ARG A 28 11.81 -2.92 -14.92
C ARG A 28 11.44 -2.94 -13.44
N TYR A 29 10.32 -2.32 -13.09
CA TYR A 29 9.80 -2.36 -11.73
C TYR A 29 9.39 -3.78 -11.33
N ARG A 30 9.60 -4.09 -10.05
CA ARG A 30 9.14 -5.33 -9.44
C ARG A 30 7.61 -5.30 -9.35
N THR A 31 6.94 -6.25 -10.00
CA THR A 31 5.46 -6.33 -10.02
C THR A 31 4.87 -7.28 -8.98
N GLN A 32 5.70 -8.12 -8.33
CA GLN A 32 5.23 -9.13 -7.39
C GLN A 32 6.22 -9.37 -6.25
N LEU A 33 5.70 -9.59 -5.04
CA LEU A 33 6.48 -10.00 -3.87
C LEU A 33 7.03 -11.43 -4.04
N PRO A 34 8.12 -11.81 -3.33
CA PRO A 34 8.80 -13.08 -3.58
C PRO A 34 8.08 -14.26 -2.92
N ALA A 35 7.24 -13.98 -1.93
CA ALA A 35 6.43 -14.95 -1.22
C ALA A 35 5.04 -14.37 -1.01
N THR A 36 4.06 -15.25 -0.85
CA THR A 36 2.71 -14.87 -0.43
C THR A 36 2.71 -14.47 1.04
N MET A 37 1.76 -13.63 1.42
CA MET A 37 1.54 -13.29 2.83
C MET A 37 1.23 -14.57 3.62
N PRO A 38 1.83 -14.79 4.80
CA PRO A 38 1.53 -15.94 5.63
C PRO A 38 0.08 -15.87 6.15
N ASP A 39 -0.54 -17.04 6.36
CA ASP A 39 -1.90 -17.12 6.91
C ASP A 39 -1.91 -16.59 8.35
N ASN A 40 -2.56 -15.44 8.56
CA ASN A 40 -2.68 -14.76 9.85
C ASN A 40 -3.85 -15.27 10.72
N SER A 41 -4.37 -16.47 10.43
CA SER A 41 -5.55 -17.04 11.09
C SER A 41 -5.34 -17.35 12.58
N ASN A 42 -4.09 -17.46 13.02
CA ASN A 42 -3.69 -17.77 14.39
C ASN A 42 -3.53 -16.55 15.31
N VAL A 43 -3.44 -15.32 14.77
CA VAL A 43 -3.19 -14.10 15.57
C VAL A 43 -4.26 -13.06 15.27
N SER A 44 -5.21 -12.90 16.20
CA SER A 44 -6.20 -11.82 16.12
C SER A 44 -5.56 -10.49 16.52
N THR A 45 -5.44 -9.56 15.56
CA THR A 45 -4.96 -8.18 15.78
C THR A 45 -5.72 -7.50 16.93
N TRP A 46 -7.03 -7.74 17.04
CA TRP A 46 -7.86 -7.24 18.13
C TRP A 46 -7.44 -7.75 19.51
N SER A 47 -7.05 -9.03 19.63
CA SER A 47 -6.59 -9.59 20.91
C SER A 47 -5.28 -8.95 21.36
N VAL A 48 -4.35 -8.69 20.44
CA VAL A 48 -3.09 -8.00 20.75
C VAL A 48 -3.34 -6.55 21.16
N LEU A 49 -4.23 -5.85 20.44
CA LEU A 49 -4.60 -4.46 20.76
C LEU A 49 -5.26 -4.32 22.13
N LYS A 50 -6.12 -5.28 22.54
CA LYS A 50 -6.72 -5.28 23.89
C LYS A 50 -5.67 -5.34 25.00
N THR A 51 -4.58 -6.09 24.80
CA THR A 51 -3.47 -6.17 25.76
C THR A 51 -2.65 -4.88 25.83
N CYS A 52 -2.78 -4.01 24.82
CA CYS A 52 -2.07 -2.74 24.69
C CYS A 52 -2.88 -1.54 25.20
N ILE A 53 -4.13 -1.71 25.63
CA ILE A 53 -4.97 -0.61 26.15
C ILE A 53 -4.29 0.00 27.39
N GLY A 54 -4.05 1.32 27.35
CA GLY A 54 -3.41 2.06 28.44
C GLY A 54 -1.87 2.05 28.43
N LYS A 55 -1.23 1.51 27.38
CA LYS A 55 0.22 1.50 27.19
C LYS A 55 0.63 2.24 25.91
N ASP A 56 1.81 2.84 25.92
CA ASP A 56 2.38 3.49 24.72
C ASP A 56 2.70 2.43 23.66
N LEU A 57 2.00 2.47 22.52
CA LEU A 57 2.18 1.52 21.43
C LEU A 57 3.62 1.52 20.87
N ASN A 58 4.30 2.67 20.93
CA ASN A 58 5.69 2.82 20.49
C ASN A 58 6.71 2.04 21.36
N LYS A 59 6.31 1.59 22.56
CA LYS A 59 7.16 0.79 23.46
C LYS A 59 6.78 -0.70 23.46
N ILE A 60 5.73 -1.08 22.74
CA ILE A 60 5.23 -2.46 22.70
C ILE A 60 5.70 -3.08 21.39
N SER A 61 6.37 -4.22 21.48
CA SER A 61 6.73 -5.01 20.30
C SER A 61 5.51 -5.82 19.84
N PHE A 62 5.03 -5.55 18.64
CA PHE A 62 4.00 -6.37 17.99
C PHE A 62 4.63 -7.57 17.25
N PRO A 63 3.87 -8.66 17.05
CA PRO A 63 4.26 -9.76 16.16
C PRO A 63 4.56 -9.26 14.74
N ILE A 64 5.52 -9.87 14.06
CA ILE A 64 5.96 -9.42 12.72
C ILE A 64 4.88 -9.61 11.66
N GLU A 65 3.97 -10.55 11.89
CA GLU A 65 2.82 -10.88 11.04
C GLU A 65 1.76 -9.75 11.01
N MET A 66 1.81 -8.82 11.97
CA MET A 66 0.95 -7.63 11.98
C MET A 66 1.51 -6.49 11.14
N TYR A 67 2.75 -6.57 10.68
CA TYR A 67 3.37 -5.54 9.86
C TYR A 67 3.32 -5.93 8.39
N GLU A 68 3.07 -4.95 7.54
CA GLU A 68 3.31 -5.05 6.10
C GLU A 68 4.81 -4.82 5.83
N PRO A 69 5.43 -5.48 4.83
CA PRO A 69 6.82 -5.26 4.46
C PRO A 69 7.01 -3.92 3.72
N LEU A 70 6.58 -2.83 4.36
CA LEU A 70 6.64 -1.48 3.85
C LEU A 70 7.12 -0.54 4.97
N SER A 71 8.15 0.25 4.66
CA SER A 71 8.59 1.31 5.57
C SER A 71 7.63 2.50 5.53
N LEU A 72 7.61 3.29 6.60
CA LEU A 72 6.78 4.51 6.66
C LEU A 72 7.03 5.46 5.49
N LEU A 73 8.28 5.60 5.05
CA LEU A 73 8.61 6.44 3.89
C LEU A 73 7.98 5.91 2.61
N GLN A 74 7.97 4.60 2.42
CA GLN A 74 7.33 3.99 1.26
C GLN A 74 5.81 4.16 1.30
N VAL A 75 5.18 4.06 2.48
CA VAL A 75 3.75 4.40 2.67
C VAL A 75 3.49 5.84 2.25
N LEU A 76 4.32 6.80 2.68
CA LEU A 76 4.18 8.19 2.27
C LEU A 76 4.35 8.39 0.75
N CYS A 77 5.16 7.56 0.10
CA CYS A 77 5.29 7.58 -1.35
C CYS A 77 4.08 6.99 -2.08
N GLU A 78 3.23 6.17 -1.44
CA GLU A 78 2.00 5.65 -2.07
C GLU A 78 1.01 6.76 -2.42
N GLU A 79 1.00 7.86 -1.65
CA GLU A 79 0.18 9.04 -1.93
C GLU A 79 0.51 9.67 -3.31
N LEU A 80 1.70 9.45 -3.84
CA LEU A 80 2.13 9.93 -5.15
C LEU A 80 1.77 8.99 -6.31
N GLN A 81 1.10 7.85 -6.05
CA GLN A 81 0.68 6.92 -7.09
C GLN A 81 -0.16 7.60 -8.19
N TYR A 82 -0.95 8.59 -7.81
CA TYR A 82 -1.82 9.33 -8.71
C TYR A 82 -1.37 10.76 -8.94
N ALA A 83 -0.06 11.03 -8.88
CA ALA A 83 0.50 12.37 -9.10
C ALA A 83 0.08 12.99 -10.45
N TRP A 84 -0.19 12.17 -11.48
CA TRP A 84 -0.72 12.66 -12.77
C TRP A 84 -2.07 13.40 -12.66
N LEU A 85 -2.85 13.16 -11.59
CA LEU A 85 -4.05 13.94 -11.31
C LEU A 85 -3.71 15.41 -11.02
N LEU A 86 -2.55 15.67 -10.38
CA LEU A 86 -2.08 17.03 -10.13
C LEU A 86 -1.72 17.73 -11.44
N ASP A 87 -1.11 17.01 -12.39
CA ASP A 87 -0.80 17.56 -13.72
C ASP A 87 -2.09 17.94 -14.46
N LYS A 88 -3.11 17.07 -14.44
CA LYS A 88 -4.43 17.38 -15.03
C LYS A 88 -5.17 18.51 -14.33
N ALA A 89 -5.04 18.61 -13.01
CA ALA A 89 -5.60 19.73 -12.27
C ALA A 89 -4.88 21.04 -12.64
N ALA A 90 -3.55 21.01 -12.84
CA ALA A 90 -2.78 22.18 -13.27
C ALA A 90 -3.18 22.67 -14.68
N GLU A 91 -3.57 21.76 -15.58
CA GLU A 91 -4.08 22.08 -16.92
C GLU A 91 -5.49 22.72 -16.89
N THR A 92 -6.23 22.58 -15.79
CA THR A 92 -7.62 23.06 -15.68
C THR A 92 -7.68 24.53 -15.25
N SER A 93 -8.32 25.38 -16.06
CA SER A 93 -8.42 26.82 -15.82
C SER A 93 -9.42 27.21 -14.72
N ASP A 94 -10.50 26.45 -14.56
CA ASP A 94 -11.52 26.69 -13.53
C ASP A 94 -11.04 26.24 -12.14
N SER A 95 -11.05 27.17 -11.19
CA SER A 95 -10.60 26.91 -9.81
C SER A 95 -11.50 25.95 -9.03
N CYS A 96 -12.79 25.86 -9.36
CA CYS A 96 -13.68 24.89 -8.73
C CYS A 96 -13.38 23.47 -9.16
N MET A 97 -12.99 23.27 -10.43
CA MET A 97 -12.68 21.96 -10.99
C MET A 97 -11.28 21.45 -10.60
N ARG A 98 -10.41 22.34 -10.08
CA ARG A 98 -9.09 21.99 -9.53
C ARG A 98 -9.13 21.48 -8.08
N MET A 99 -10.20 21.77 -7.34
CA MET A 99 -10.37 21.41 -5.93
C MET A 99 -11.01 20.03 -5.80
#